data_AF-A0A376VG06-F1
#
_entry.id   AF-A0A376VG06-F1
#
_cell.length_a   1.000
_cell.length_b   1.000
_cell.length_c   1.000
_cell.angle_alpha   90.00
_cell.angle_beta   90.00
_cell.angle_gamma   90.00
#
_symmetry.space_group_name_H-M   'P 1'
#
loop_
_entity.id
_entity.type
_entity.pdbx_description
1 polymer ?
#
loop_
_entity_poly.entity_id
_entity_poly.type
_entity_poly.pdbx_seq_one_letter_code
_entity_poly.pdbx_strand_id
1 'polypeptide(L)'
;MPTLDNWQLDLQGISDKLDGVKVVYVCSPNNPTGQLINPQDFRTLLELTRGKAIVVADEAYIEFCPQASLAGWLTEYPHLAILRTLSKAFALAGLRCGFTLANEDVINLLMKVIAPYPLSTPVADIAAQALSPQGIVAMRERVAQIIAEREYLIAALKEIPCVEQVFDSETNYILARFKASSAVFKSLWDQGIILRDQNKQPSLSGCLRITVGTSEESQRVIDALRAEQV
;
A
#
# COMPACT_ATOMS: atom_id res chain seq x y z
N MET A 1 11.73 6.94 11.01
CA MET A 1 13.07 6.59 10.47
C MET A 1 12.94 6.46 8.97
N PRO A 2 13.82 7.08 8.17
CA PRO A 2 13.88 6.81 6.73
C PRO A 2 14.22 5.33 6.49
N THR A 3 13.73 4.79 5.37
CA THR A 3 14.20 3.51 4.82
C THR A 3 15.52 3.70 4.08
N LEU A 4 16.16 2.59 3.70
CA LEU A 4 17.33 2.59 2.82
C LEU A 4 16.95 3.10 1.40
N ASP A 5 17.95 3.30 0.53
CA ASP A 5 17.74 3.82 -0.83
C ASP A 5 16.81 2.93 -1.69
N ASN A 6 16.78 1.63 -1.43
CA ASN A 6 15.86 0.65 -2.06
C ASN A 6 14.55 0.48 -1.29
N TRP A 7 14.28 1.37 -0.33
CA TRP A 7 13.11 1.40 0.54
C TRP A 7 12.90 0.17 1.44
N GLN A 8 13.96 -0.59 1.70
CA GLN A 8 13.98 -1.62 2.76
C GLN A 8 14.25 -1.00 4.14
N LEU A 9 14.02 -1.77 5.20
CA LEU A 9 14.18 -1.29 6.57
C LEU A 9 15.65 -1.03 6.91
N ASP A 10 15.94 0.14 7.49
CA ASP A 10 17.20 0.40 8.17
C ASP A 10 17.15 -0.23 9.58
N LEU A 11 17.43 -1.53 9.65
CA LEU A 11 17.31 -2.31 10.90
C LEU A 11 18.26 -1.83 11.99
N GLN A 12 19.47 -1.40 11.63
CA GLN A 12 20.44 -0.85 12.58
C GLN A 12 19.97 0.51 13.11
N GLY A 13 19.55 1.41 12.23
CA GLY A 13 19.01 2.70 12.65
C GLY A 13 17.72 2.57 13.49
N ILE A 14 16.92 1.53 13.23
CA ILE A 14 15.77 1.19 14.08
C ILE A 14 16.24 0.72 15.46
N SER A 15 17.16 -0.25 15.54
CA SER A 15 17.62 -0.81 16.83
C SER A 15 18.13 0.27 17.78
N ASP A 16 18.84 1.27 17.26
CA ASP A 16 19.44 2.36 18.04
C ASP A 16 18.42 3.37 18.56
N LYS A 17 17.15 3.30 18.11
CA LYS A 17 16.09 4.28 18.41
C LYS A 17 14.81 3.65 18.95
N LEU A 18 14.85 2.40 19.41
CA LEU A 18 13.68 1.72 19.98
C LEU A 18 13.35 2.16 21.41
N ASP A 19 14.28 2.81 22.12
CA ASP A 19 14.04 3.23 23.51
C ASP A 19 12.85 4.19 23.60
N GLY A 20 11.86 3.81 24.42
CA GLY A 20 10.61 4.56 24.60
C GLY A 20 9.55 4.33 23.51
N VAL A 21 9.88 3.67 22.40
CA VAL A 21 8.91 3.36 21.33
C VAL A 21 7.95 2.26 21.78
N LYS A 22 6.64 2.45 21.56
CA LYS A 22 5.60 1.46 21.90
C LYS A 22 4.90 0.84 20.70
N VAL A 23 4.94 1.51 19.55
CA VAL A 23 4.34 1.02 18.31
C VAL A 23 5.26 1.37 17.15
N VAL A 24 5.56 0.38 16.30
CA VAL A 24 6.32 0.54 15.06
C VAL A 24 5.39 0.21 13.89
N TYR A 25 5.17 1.16 12.99
CA TYR A 25 4.39 0.94 11.77
C TYR A 25 5.30 0.64 10.59
N VAL A 26 4.99 -0.43 9.86
CA VAL A 26 5.65 -0.78 8.61
C VAL A 26 4.58 -1.12 7.58
N CYS A 27 4.50 -0.33 6.51
CA CYS A 27 3.57 -0.60 5.40
C CYS A 27 4.25 -1.51 4.39
N SER A 28 3.64 -2.67 4.12
CA SER A 28 4.15 -3.68 3.21
C SER A 28 2.98 -4.42 2.53
N PRO A 29 2.80 -4.30 1.20
CA PRO A 29 3.62 -3.50 0.28
C PRO A 29 3.48 -1.98 0.55
N ASN A 30 4.58 -1.25 0.42
CA ASN A 30 4.71 0.12 0.92
C ASN A 30 4.03 1.16 0.05
N ASN A 31 3.30 2.09 0.67
CA ASN A 31 2.80 3.30 0.00
C ASN A 31 3.72 4.50 0.30
N PRO A 32 4.27 5.20 -0.71
CA PRO A 32 3.88 5.18 -2.13
C PRO A 32 4.74 4.35 -3.08
N THR A 33 5.74 3.63 -2.57
CA THR A 33 6.83 3.09 -3.41
C THR A 33 6.50 1.76 -4.10
N GLY A 34 5.58 0.98 -3.56
CA GLY A 34 4.96 -0.19 -4.21
C GLY A 34 5.59 -1.54 -3.87
N GLN A 35 6.84 -1.58 -3.40
CA GLN A 35 7.55 -2.82 -3.09
C GLN A 35 7.13 -3.44 -1.74
N LEU A 36 7.33 -4.75 -1.62
CA LEU A 36 7.29 -5.47 -0.36
C LEU A 36 8.54 -5.21 0.49
N ILE A 37 8.37 -5.21 1.81
CA ILE A 37 9.49 -5.35 2.73
C ILE A 37 9.93 -6.81 2.77
N ASN A 38 11.24 -7.04 2.82
CA ASN A 38 11.82 -8.36 2.93
C ASN A 38 11.29 -9.06 4.20
N PRO A 39 10.69 -10.26 4.09
CA PRO A 39 10.17 -10.98 5.26
C PRO A 39 11.27 -11.29 6.29
N GLN A 40 12.52 -11.47 5.88
CA GLN A 40 13.63 -11.68 6.82
C GLN A 40 13.88 -10.45 7.70
N ASP A 41 13.76 -9.24 7.12
CA ASP A 41 13.92 -8.00 7.87
C ASP A 41 12.75 -7.79 8.83
N PHE A 42 11.54 -8.22 8.45
CA PHE A 42 10.39 -8.28 9.36
C PHE A 42 10.65 -9.21 10.54
N ARG A 43 11.25 -10.38 10.32
CA ARG A 43 11.65 -11.30 11.41
C ARG A 43 12.64 -10.62 12.36
N THR A 44 13.67 -9.95 11.84
CA THR A 44 14.61 -9.19 12.67
C THR A 44 13.91 -8.09 13.45
N LEU A 45 13.05 -7.29 12.81
CA LEU A 45 12.29 -6.24 13.47
C LEU A 45 11.42 -6.79 14.61
N LEU A 46 10.71 -7.89 14.36
CA LEU A 46 9.86 -8.54 15.36
C LEU A 46 10.67 -9.05 16.55
N GLU A 47 11.91 -9.52 16.36
CA GLU A 47 12.79 -9.86 17.46
C GLU A 47 13.29 -8.62 18.22
N LEU A 48 13.69 -7.56 17.53
CA LEU A 48 14.15 -6.32 18.15
C LEU A 48 13.09 -5.69 19.07
N THR A 49 11.80 -5.82 18.71
CA THR A 49 10.67 -5.25 19.44
C THR A 49 10.04 -6.20 20.46
N ARG A 50 10.50 -7.45 20.57
CA ARG A 50 9.92 -8.45 21.47
C ARG A 50 9.90 -7.95 22.92
N GLY A 51 8.71 -7.91 23.51
CA GLY A 51 8.50 -7.40 24.87
C GLY A 51 8.67 -5.89 25.06
N LYS A 52 8.86 -5.12 23.97
CA LYS A 52 9.13 -3.67 24.01
C LYS A 52 8.03 -2.86 23.31
N ALA A 53 7.68 -3.25 22.09
CA ALA A 53 6.77 -2.51 21.22
C ALA A 53 5.90 -3.44 20.37
N ILE A 54 4.71 -2.95 20.00
CA ILE A 54 3.86 -3.59 18.98
C ILE A 54 4.41 -3.28 17.61
N VAL A 55 4.52 -4.27 16.74
CA VAL A 55 4.79 -4.09 15.31
C VAL A 55 3.47 -4.14 14.57
N VAL A 56 3.16 -3.08 13.83
CA VAL A 56 1.97 -2.97 13.00
C VAL A 56 2.38 -3.09 11.54
N ALA A 57 2.04 -4.21 10.91
CA ALA A 57 2.15 -4.39 9.47
C ALA A 57 0.90 -3.79 8.80
N ASP A 58 1.06 -2.67 8.09
CA ASP A 58 -0.02 -2.11 7.28
C ASP A 58 -0.09 -2.84 5.94
N GLU A 59 -1.05 -3.76 5.88
CA GLU A 59 -1.34 -4.65 4.76
C GLU A 59 -2.54 -4.17 3.94
N ALA A 60 -2.78 -2.85 3.86
CA ALA A 60 -3.91 -2.28 3.11
C ALA A 60 -3.97 -2.65 1.61
N TYR A 61 -2.87 -3.17 1.06
CA TYR A 61 -2.72 -3.56 -0.34
C TYR A 61 -2.32 -5.05 -0.51
N ILE A 62 -2.36 -5.85 0.56
CA ILE A 62 -1.83 -7.22 0.53
C ILE A 62 -2.64 -8.15 -0.38
N GLU A 63 -3.90 -7.82 -0.69
CA GLU A 63 -4.72 -8.61 -1.61
C GLU A 63 -4.11 -8.71 -3.02
N PHE A 64 -3.23 -7.78 -3.42
CA PHE A 64 -2.53 -7.83 -4.70
C PHE A 64 -1.30 -8.76 -4.69
N CYS A 65 -0.84 -9.19 -3.51
CA CYS A 65 0.28 -10.11 -3.31
C CYS A 65 0.04 -10.98 -2.06
N PRO A 66 -1.05 -11.76 -2.01
CA PRO A 66 -1.57 -12.36 -0.77
C PRO A 66 -0.61 -13.36 -0.11
N GLN A 67 0.27 -13.98 -0.90
CA GLN A 67 1.31 -14.88 -0.43
C GLN A 67 2.34 -14.21 0.50
N ALA A 68 2.46 -12.88 0.45
CA ALA A 68 3.42 -12.12 1.26
C ALA A 68 2.87 -11.69 2.63
N SER A 69 1.61 -12.02 2.94
CA SER A 69 0.98 -11.62 4.20
C SER A 69 1.65 -12.26 5.42
N LEU A 70 1.76 -11.49 6.50
CA LEU A 70 2.25 -11.92 7.80
C LEU A 70 1.15 -12.51 8.69
N ALA A 71 -0.09 -12.65 8.21
CA ALA A 71 -1.21 -13.16 9.01
C ALA A 71 -0.94 -14.54 9.62
N GLY A 72 -0.18 -15.40 8.91
CA GLY A 72 0.23 -16.70 9.42
C GLY A 72 1.23 -16.64 10.59
N TRP A 73 1.85 -15.49 10.85
CA TRP A 73 2.90 -15.32 11.87
C TRP A 73 2.35 -14.88 13.22
N LEU A 74 1.03 -14.64 13.33
CA LEU A 74 0.41 -14.21 14.58
C LEU A 74 0.66 -15.21 15.72
N THR A 75 0.72 -16.51 15.43
CA THR A 75 1.03 -17.55 16.43
C THR A 75 2.45 -17.48 16.96
N GLU A 76 3.37 -16.85 16.24
CA GLU A 76 4.80 -16.75 16.59
C GLU A 76 5.12 -15.44 17.31
N TYR A 77 4.32 -14.39 17.09
CA TYR A 77 4.59 -13.03 17.54
C TYR A 77 3.38 -12.39 18.25
N PRO A 78 3.33 -12.47 19.60
CA PRO A 78 2.25 -11.87 20.40
C PRO A 78 2.07 -10.36 20.20
N HIS A 79 3.15 -9.66 19.83
CA HIS A 79 3.20 -8.20 19.62
C HIS A 79 3.05 -7.79 18.14
N LEU A 80 2.66 -8.70 17.25
CA LEU A 80 2.31 -8.37 15.86
C LEU A 80 0.83 -8.01 15.76
N ALA A 81 0.55 -6.88 15.10
CA ALA A 81 -0.77 -6.48 14.64
C ALA A 81 -0.72 -6.19 13.14
N ILE A 82 -1.81 -6.44 12.43
CA ILE A 82 -1.90 -6.31 10.98
C ILE A 82 -3.14 -5.49 10.63
N LEU A 83 -2.97 -4.44 9.82
CA LEU A 83 -4.08 -3.63 9.32
C LEU A 83 -4.57 -4.14 7.98
N ARG A 84 -5.89 -4.22 7.81
CA ARG A 84 -6.57 -4.62 6.57
C ARG A 84 -7.69 -3.64 6.23
N THR A 85 -8.11 -3.61 4.96
CA THR A 85 -9.18 -2.70 4.53
C THR A 85 -10.02 -3.27 3.38
N LEU A 86 -11.31 -2.90 3.35
CA LEU A 86 -12.15 -3.11 2.16
C LEU A 86 -12.00 -1.98 1.12
N SER A 87 -11.14 -0.98 1.38
CA SER A 87 -11.08 0.22 0.56
C SER A 87 -10.40 0.03 -0.80
N LYS A 88 -9.55 -1.00 -0.95
CA LYS A 88 -8.65 -1.16 -2.11
C LYS A 88 -9.15 -2.26 -3.05
N ALA A 89 -8.60 -3.47 -2.97
CA ALA A 89 -8.97 -4.60 -3.82
C ALA A 89 -10.48 -4.95 -3.77
N PHE A 90 -11.10 -4.75 -2.62
CA PHE A 90 -12.53 -4.95 -2.45
C PHE A 90 -13.40 -3.88 -3.13
N ALA A 91 -12.82 -2.75 -3.56
CA ALA A 91 -13.49 -1.63 -4.23
C ALA A 91 -14.59 -0.94 -3.38
N LEU A 92 -14.45 -0.93 -2.06
CA LEU A 92 -15.48 -0.44 -1.12
C LEU A 92 -14.96 0.71 -0.24
N ALA A 93 -14.17 1.62 -0.79
CA ALA A 93 -13.61 2.76 -0.05
C ALA A 93 -14.67 3.64 0.64
N GLY A 94 -15.85 3.75 0.03
CA GLY A 94 -16.99 4.51 0.55
C GLY A 94 -17.59 3.93 1.84
N LEU A 95 -17.39 2.63 2.11
CA LEU A 95 -17.91 1.98 3.32
C LEU A 95 -17.16 2.38 4.59
N ARG A 96 -15.93 2.90 4.45
CA ARG A 96 -15.05 3.21 5.60
C ARG A 96 -14.85 2.01 6.55
N CYS A 97 -14.74 0.81 5.98
CA CYS A 97 -14.57 -0.45 6.73
C CYS A 97 -13.13 -0.97 6.65
N GLY A 98 -12.55 -1.28 7.81
CA GLY A 98 -11.21 -1.85 7.97
C GLY A 98 -11.12 -2.73 9.20
N PHE A 99 -10.03 -3.48 9.30
CA PHE A 99 -9.84 -4.50 10.34
C PHE A 99 -8.43 -4.42 10.92
N THR A 100 -8.30 -4.89 12.16
CA THR A 100 -7.02 -5.24 12.77
C THR A 100 -7.02 -6.73 13.06
N LEU A 101 -6.00 -7.44 12.59
CA LEU A 101 -5.74 -8.83 12.96
C LEU A 101 -4.58 -8.84 13.95
N ALA A 102 -4.77 -9.43 15.12
CA ALA A 102 -3.75 -9.56 16.15
C ALA A 102 -4.11 -10.71 17.08
N ASN A 103 -3.20 -11.06 18.00
CA ASN A 103 -3.51 -11.98 19.09
C ASN A 103 -4.59 -11.40 20.01
N GLU A 104 -5.29 -12.29 20.72
CA GLU A 104 -6.44 -11.96 21.56
C GLU A 104 -6.11 -10.87 22.59
N ASP A 105 -4.95 -10.93 23.24
CA ASP A 105 -4.52 -9.91 24.20
C ASP A 105 -4.47 -8.50 23.61
N VAL A 106 -3.95 -8.37 22.39
CA VAL A 106 -3.87 -7.09 21.67
C VAL A 106 -5.27 -6.62 21.28
N ILE A 107 -6.10 -7.51 20.73
CA ILE A 107 -7.48 -7.17 20.32
C ILE A 107 -8.31 -6.73 21.53
N ASN A 108 -8.23 -7.45 22.65
CA ASN A 108 -8.97 -7.11 23.86
C ASN A 108 -8.54 -5.74 24.43
N LEU A 109 -7.25 -5.39 24.35
CA LEU A 109 -6.77 -4.05 24.72
C LEU A 109 -7.32 -2.96 23.80
N LEU A 110 -7.34 -3.19 22.48
CA LEU A 110 -7.91 -2.24 21.51
C LEU A 110 -9.42 -2.05 21.73
N MET A 111 -10.15 -3.12 22.05
CA MET A 111 -11.58 -3.05 22.34
C MET A 111 -11.93 -2.22 23.59
N LYS A 112 -10.98 -1.99 24.50
CA LYS A 112 -11.18 -1.09 25.65
C LYS A 112 -11.15 0.40 25.28
N VAL A 113 -10.59 0.74 24.12
CA VAL A 113 -10.40 2.13 23.67
C VAL A 113 -11.20 2.47 22.41
N ILE A 114 -11.84 1.48 21.78
CA ILE A 114 -12.71 1.71 20.62
C ILE A 114 -14.03 2.37 21.05
N ALA A 115 -14.65 3.13 20.16
CA ALA A 115 -15.99 3.65 20.37
C ALA A 115 -17.01 2.50 20.54
N PRO A 116 -18.09 2.66 21.34
CA PRO A 116 -19.08 1.60 21.56
C PRO A 116 -19.77 1.08 20.28
N TYR A 117 -19.95 1.95 19.28
CA TYR A 117 -20.61 1.64 18.02
C TYR A 117 -19.75 2.16 16.85
N PRO A 118 -18.64 1.48 16.52
CA PRO A 118 -17.66 2.01 15.57
C PRO A 118 -18.08 1.79 14.10
N LEU A 119 -19.09 0.96 13.86
CA LEU A 119 -19.56 0.59 12.52
C LEU A 119 -21.08 0.70 12.44
N SER A 120 -21.59 1.37 11.42
CA SER A 120 -23.02 1.53 11.21
C SER A 120 -23.63 0.26 10.61
N THR A 121 -24.90 -0.01 10.90
CA THR A 121 -25.66 -1.13 10.33
C THR A 121 -25.57 -1.24 8.81
N PRO A 122 -25.78 -0.17 8.00
CA PRO A 122 -25.70 -0.31 6.54
C PRO A 122 -24.29 -0.73 6.07
N VAL A 123 -23.25 -0.27 6.76
CA VAL A 123 -21.87 -0.68 6.44
C VAL A 123 -21.64 -2.14 6.83
N ALA A 124 -22.06 -2.57 8.02
CA ALA A 124 -21.91 -3.94 8.47
C ALA A 124 -22.63 -4.95 7.54
N ASP A 125 -23.84 -4.60 7.09
CA ASP A 125 -24.63 -5.40 6.16
C ASP A 125 -23.90 -5.60 4.81
N ILE A 126 -23.55 -4.50 4.13
CA ILE A 126 -22.89 -4.56 2.83
C ILE A 126 -21.48 -5.19 2.93
N ALA A 127 -20.74 -4.91 4.01
CA ALA A 127 -19.44 -5.52 4.24
C ALA A 127 -19.55 -7.05 4.42
N ALA A 128 -20.57 -7.55 5.13
CA ALA A 128 -20.81 -8.98 5.27
C ALA A 128 -21.15 -9.63 3.92
N GLN A 129 -21.94 -8.98 3.08
CA GLN A 129 -22.23 -9.44 1.71
C GLN A 129 -20.95 -9.50 0.86
N ALA A 130 -20.09 -8.48 0.94
CA ALA A 130 -18.82 -8.42 0.21
C ALA A 130 -17.80 -9.47 0.68
N LEU A 131 -17.91 -9.94 1.92
CA LEU A 131 -17.05 -10.98 2.50
C LEU A 131 -17.63 -12.40 2.36
N SER A 132 -18.76 -12.56 1.69
CA SER A 132 -19.30 -13.87 1.31
C SER A 132 -18.34 -14.64 0.37
N PRO A 133 -18.46 -15.98 0.24
CA PRO A 133 -17.65 -16.75 -0.70
C PRO A 133 -17.64 -16.17 -2.13
N GLN A 134 -18.80 -15.73 -2.62
CA GLN A 134 -18.95 -15.09 -3.93
C GLN A 134 -18.26 -13.72 -3.97
N GLY A 135 -18.37 -12.93 -2.90
CA GLY A 135 -17.69 -11.64 -2.77
C GLY A 135 -16.15 -11.76 -2.80
N ILE A 136 -15.61 -12.83 -2.18
CA ILE A 136 -14.18 -13.14 -2.23
C ILE A 136 -13.73 -13.53 -3.64
N VAL A 137 -14.52 -14.33 -4.38
CA VAL A 137 -14.24 -14.64 -5.79
C VAL A 137 -14.19 -13.36 -6.63
N ALA A 138 -15.21 -12.51 -6.51
CA ALA A 138 -15.26 -11.23 -7.24
C ALA A 138 -14.09 -10.29 -6.88
N MET A 139 -13.65 -10.28 -5.61
CA MET A 139 -12.46 -9.52 -5.20
C MET A 139 -11.19 -10.04 -5.89
N ARG A 140 -11.00 -11.36 -5.95
CA ARG A 140 -9.84 -11.97 -6.61
C ARG A 140 -9.82 -11.71 -8.12
N GLU A 141 -10.99 -11.71 -8.76
CA GLU A 141 -11.11 -11.31 -10.18
C GLU A 141 -10.70 -9.86 -10.39
N ARG A 142 -11.15 -8.93 -9.53
CA ARG A 142 -10.70 -7.52 -9.56
C ARG A 142 -9.19 -7.40 -9.37
N VAL A 143 -8.62 -8.16 -8.44
CA VAL A 143 -7.16 -8.19 -8.24
C VAL A 143 -6.44 -8.65 -9.51
N ALA A 144 -6.87 -9.76 -10.12
CA ALA A 144 -6.24 -10.28 -11.33
C ALA A 144 -6.32 -9.28 -12.50
N GLN A 145 -7.47 -8.61 -12.66
CA GLN A 145 -7.65 -7.54 -13.65
C GLN A 145 -6.65 -6.39 -13.43
N ILE A 146 -6.54 -5.90 -12.19
CA ILE A 146 -5.66 -4.78 -11.86
C ILE A 146 -4.19 -5.16 -12.00
N ILE A 147 -3.79 -6.39 -11.67
CA ILE A 147 -2.42 -6.86 -11.87
C ILE A 147 -2.10 -6.89 -13.37
N ALA A 148 -2.96 -7.45 -14.21
CA ALA A 148 -2.74 -7.47 -15.66
C ALA A 148 -2.60 -6.04 -16.24
N GLU A 149 -3.46 -5.12 -15.81
CA GLU A 149 -3.43 -3.72 -16.21
C GLU A 149 -2.17 -2.99 -15.70
N ARG A 150 -1.74 -3.30 -14.48
CA ARG A 150 -0.50 -2.77 -13.90
C ARG A 150 0.70 -3.15 -14.75
N GLU A 151 0.82 -4.42 -15.14
CA GLU A 151 1.95 -4.88 -15.95
C GLU A 151 1.97 -4.21 -17.33
N TYR A 152 0.80 -4.03 -17.95
CA TYR A 152 0.66 -3.27 -19.19
C TYR A 152 1.14 -1.83 -19.02
N LEU A 153 0.66 -1.13 -18.00
CA LEU A 153 1.02 0.27 -17.75
C LEU A 153 2.50 0.42 -17.39
N ILE A 154 3.07 -0.49 -16.59
CA ILE A 154 4.52 -0.51 -16.28
C ILE A 154 5.34 -0.64 -17.57
N ALA A 155 5.00 -1.59 -18.44
CA ALA A 155 5.71 -1.80 -19.70
C ALA A 155 5.63 -0.56 -20.60
N ALA A 156 4.44 0.05 -20.72
CA ALA A 156 4.25 1.24 -21.54
C ALA A 156 5.03 2.45 -20.99
N LEU A 157 4.98 2.70 -19.68
CA LEU A 157 5.65 3.84 -19.04
C LEU A 157 7.17 3.81 -19.23
N LYS A 158 7.79 2.62 -19.20
CA LYS A 158 9.25 2.46 -19.38
C LYS A 158 9.75 2.95 -20.75
N GLU A 159 8.87 3.00 -21.76
CA GLU A 159 9.22 3.42 -23.12
C GLU A 159 8.98 4.92 -23.38
N ILE A 160 8.44 5.67 -22.41
CA ILE A 160 8.06 7.07 -22.63
C ILE A 160 9.24 8.01 -22.31
N PRO A 161 9.63 8.94 -23.22
CA PRO A 161 10.84 9.76 -23.06
C PRO A 161 10.93 10.63 -21.79
N CYS A 162 9.79 11.09 -21.27
CA CYS A 162 9.70 11.92 -20.06
C CYS A 162 9.80 11.10 -18.76
N VAL A 163 9.66 9.77 -18.84
CA VAL A 163 9.79 8.84 -17.70
C VAL A 163 11.26 8.43 -17.57
N GLU A 164 11.86 8.75 -16.43
CA GLU A 164 13.26 8.37 -16.14
C GLU A 164 13.37 6.96 -15.59
N GLN A 165 12.42 6.56 -14.73
CA GLN A 165 12.44 5.27 -14.07
C GLN A 165 11.03 4.89 -13.62
N VAL A 166 10.66 3.64 -13.84
CA VAL A 166 9.46 3.03 -13.26
C VAL A 166 9.92 2.05 -12.19
N PHE A 167 9.35 2.15 -10.98
CA PHE A 167 9.66 1.26 -9.88
C PHE A 167 8.71 0.06 -9.86
N ASP A 168 9.21 -1.09 -9.41
CA ASP A 168 8.43 -2.29 -9.25
C ASP A 168 7.29 -2.08 -8.24
N SER A 169 6.16 -2.74 -8.45
CA SER A 169 4.99 -2.59 -7.59
C SER A 169 4.26 -3.91 -7.40
N GLU A 170 3.89 -4.18 -6.15
CA GLU A 170 3.03 -5.30 -5.74
C GLU A 170 1.63 -4.80 -5.34
N THR A 171 1.19 -3.67 -5.89
CA THR A 171 -0.06 -2.98 -5.49
C THR A 171 -0.93 -2.60 -6.69
N ASN A 172 -1.95 -1.75 -6.48
CA ASN A 172 -2.75 -1.12 -7.53
C ASN A 172 -2.28 0.30 -7.89
N TYR A 173 -1.02 0.63 -7.63
CA TYR A 173 -0.42 1.89 -8.07
C TYR A 173 1.01 1.65 -8.50
N ILE A 174 1.54 2.58 -9.30
CA ILE A 174 2.91 2.55 -9.80
C ILE A 174 3.55 3.86 -9.38
N LEU A 175 4.76 3.78 -8.83
CA LEU A 175 5.61 4.95 -8.66
C LEU A 175 6.51 5.06 -9.89
N ALA A 176 6.64 6.25 -10.44
CA ALA A 176 7.60 6.52 -11.51
C ALA A 176 8.25 7.89 -11.29
N ARG A 177 9.52 8.00 -11.67
CA ARG A 177 10.29 9.24 -11.69
C ARG A 177 10.24 9.85 -13.08
N PHE A 178 10.01 11.15 -13.14
CA PHE A 178 9.83 11.91 -14.37
C PHE A 178 10.82 13.06 -14.45
N LYS A 179 11.27 13.35 -15.66
CA LYS A 179 11.93 14.63 -15.96
C LYS A 179 10.91 15.74 -15.79
N ALA A 180 11.30 16.83 -15.11
CA ALA A 180 10.43 17.98 -14.85
C ALA A 180 9.04 17.58 -14.28
N SER A 181 9.00 16.65 -13.32
CA SER A 181 7.77 16.03 -12.81
C SER A 181 6.64 16.99 -12.43
N SER A 182 6.95 18.19 -11.90
CA SER A 182 5.94 19.19 -11.57
C SER A 182 5.24 19.78 -12.81
N ALA A 183 5.96 19.92 -13.92
CA ALA A 183 5.38 20.34 -15.20
C ALA A 183 4.50 19.23 -15.78
N VAL A 184 5.01 18.00 -15.81
CA VAL A 184 4.24 16.81 -16.25
C VAL A 184 2.96 16.65 -15.43
N PHE A 185 3.07 16.72 -14.10
CA PHE A 185 1.92 16.63 -13.20
C PHE A 185 0.88 17.71 -13.50
N LYS A 186 1.31 18.96 -13.69
CA LYS A 186 0.42 20.08 -13.98
C LYS A 186 -0.24 19.94 -15.36
N SER A 187 0.51 19.52 -16.38
CA SER A 187 0.00 19.26 -17.73
C SER A 187 -1.12 18.20 -17.71
N LEU A 188 -0.87 17.05 -17.09
CA LEU A 188 -1.86 15.98 -16.96
C LEU A 188 -3.07 16.42 -16.12
N TRP A 189 -2.83 17.17 -15.04
CA TRP A 189 -3.90 17.72 -14.21
C TRP A 189 -4.85 18.62 -15.01
N ASP A 190 -4.31 19.51 -15.85
CA ASP A 190 -5.10 20.43 -16.67
C ASP A 190 -5.85 19.71 -17.80
N GLN A 191 -5.42 18.51 -18.18
CA GLN A 191 -6.13 17.58 -19.06
C GLN A 191 -7.17 16.70 -18.31
N GLY A 192 -7.37 16.92 -17.02
CA GLY A 192 -8.30 16.13 -16.19
C GLY A 192 -7.79 14.74 -15.80
N ILE A 193 -6.49 14.47 -15.96
CA ILE A 193 -5.83 13.23 -15.54
C ILE A 193 -5.23 13.44 -14.16
N ILE A 194 -5.94 12.97 -13.13
CA ILE A 194 -5.58 13.24 -11.74
C ILE A 194 -4.61 12.17 -11.21
N LEU A 195 -3.34 12.53 -11.15
CA LEU A 195 -2.29 11.72 -10.52
C LEU A 195 -2.08 12.11 -9.05
N ARG A 196 -1.12 11.47 -8.38
CA ARG A 196 -0.68 11.86 -7.04
C ARG A 196 0.79 12.29 -7.03
N ASP A 197 1.03 13.57 -6.81
CA ASP A 197 2.38 14.12 -6.63
C ASP A 197 3.06 13.56 -5.36
N GLN A 198 4.30 13.08 -5.51
CA GLN A 198 5.17 12.61 -4.43
C GLN A 198 6.48 13.41 -4.33
N ASN A 199 6.65 14.46 -5.13
CA ASN A 199 7.90 15.22 -5.26
C ASN A 199 8.42 15.80 -3.93
N LYS A 200 7.52 16.03 -2.96
CA LYS A 200 7.86 16.55 -1.63
C LYS A 200 8.21 15.48 -0.60
N GLN A 201 8.06 14.20 -0.93
CA GLN A 201 8.35 13.12 -0.01
C GLN A 201 9.86 12.85 0.05
N PRO A 202 10.41 12.49 1.22
CA PRO A 202 11.82 12.11 1.35
C PRO A 202 12.19 11.01 0.36
N SER A 203 13.34 11.14 -0.32
CA SER A 203 13.85 10.24 -1.38
C SER A 203 13.05 10.18 -2.69
N LEU A 204 11.91 10.87 -2.81
CA LEU A 204 10.98 10.76 -3.95
C LEU A 204 10.92 12.03 -4.83
N SER A 205 12.00 12.81 -4.85
CA SER A 205 12.13 13.93 -5.78
C SER A 205 11.95 13.44 -7.22
N GLY A 206 11.15 14.17 -8.00
CA GLY A 206 10.82 13.81 -9.38
C GLY A 206 9.74 12.73 -9.52
N CYS A 207 9.22 12.16 -8.42
CA CYS A 207 8.30 11.03 -8.51
C CYS A 207 6.82 11.43 -8.51
N LEU A 208 6.03 10.75 -9.33
CA LEU A 208 4.57 10.77 -9.32
C LEU A 208 4.05 9.34 -9.09
N ARG A 209 2.97 9.21 -8.32
CA ARG A 209 2.29 7.94 -8.10
C ARG A 209 1.02 7.89 -8.93
N ILE A 210 0.91 6.88 -9.78
CA ILE A 210 -0.19 6.65 -10.71
C ILE A 210 -1.01 5.48 -10.18
N THR A 211 -2.29 5.68 -9.89
CA THR A 211 -3.19 4.56 -9.54
C THR A 211 -3.54 3.80 -10.81
N VAL A 212 -3.52 2.47 -10.75
CA VAL A 212 -3.93 1.60 -11.85
C VAL A 212 -5.47 1.58 -11.89
N GLY A 213 -6.02 2.05 -13.01
CA GLY A 213 -7.45 2.13 -13.27
C GLY A 213 -7.89 1.10 -14.31
N THR A 214 -8.75 1.53 -15.23
CA THR A 214 -9.13 0.77 -16.42
C THR A 214 -8.10 0.94 -17.54
N SER A 215 -8.14 0.07 -18.55
CA SER A 215 -7.26 0.17 -19.73
C SER A 215 -7.42 1.48 -20.51
N GLU A 216 -8.63 2.04 -20.55
CA GLU A 216 -8.88 3.35 -21.17
C GLU A 216 -8.20 4.49 -20.38
N GLU A 217 -8.29 4.44 -19.05
CA GLU A 217 -7.62 5.42 -18.19
C GLU A 217 -6.10 5.31 -18.27
N SER A 218 -5.56 4.08 -18.33
CA SER A 218 -4.13 3.85 -18.58
C SER A 218 -3.69 4.40 -19.93
N GLN A 219 -4.47 4.15 -20.99
CA GLN A 219 -4.18 4.66 -22.33
C GLN A 219 -4.18 6.20 -22.35
N ARG A 220 -5.13 6.84 -21.66
CA ARG A 220 -5.15 8.30 -21.47
C ARG A 220 -3.86 8.83 -20.84
N VAL A 221 -3.35 8.15 -19.81
CA VAL A 221 -2.07 8.51 -19.16
C VAL A 221 -0.91 8.33 -20.14
N ILE A 222 -0.84 7.20 -20.84
CA ILE A 222 0.23 6.89 -21.80
C ILE A 222 0.28 7.94 -22.92
N ASP A 223 -0.86 8.27 -23.51
CA ASP A 223 -0.94 9.22 -24.62
C ASP A 223 -0.58 10.64 -24.16
N ALA A 224 -1.09 11.07 -23.00
CA ALA A 224 -0.74 12.37 -22.44
C ALA A 224 0.76 12.49 -22.15
N LEU A 225 1.37 11.45 -21.56
CA LEU A 225 2.80 11.45 -21.27
C LEU A 225 3.67 11.41 -22.53
N ARG A 226 3.24 10.75 -23.61
CA ARG A 226 3.93 10.78 -24.92
C ARG A 226 3.86 12.13 -25.61
N ALA A 227 2.85 12.94 -25.30
CA ALA A 227 2.72 14.30 -25.81
C ALA A 227 3.61 15.31 -25.05
N GLU A 228 4.16 14.94 -23.90
CA GLU A 228 5.09 15.79 -23.14
C GLU A 228 6.38 15.98 -23.94
N GLN A 229 6.67 17.23 -24.29
CA GLN A 229 7.94 17.63 -24.87
C GLN A 229 8.86 18.04 -23.72
N VAL A 230 9.61 17.05 -23.20
CA VAL A 230 10.69 17.30 -22.24
C VAL A 230 12.01 17.47 -22.99
#